data_AF-A0A7J0CJC8-F1
#
_entry.id   AF-A0A7J0CJC8-F1
#
_cell.length_a   1.000
_cell.length_b   1.000
_cell.length_c   1.000
_cell.angle_alpha   90.00
_cell.angle_beta   90.00
_cell.angle_gamma   90.00
#
_symmetry.space_group_name_H-M   'P 1'
#
loop_
_entity.id
_entity.type
_entity.pdbx_description
1 polymer ?
#
loop_
_entity_poly.entity_id
_entity_poly.type
_entity_poly.pdbx_seq_one_letter_code
_entity_poly.pdbx_strand_id
1 'polypeptide(L)'
;MRVTEIRHTGRTGGGVTVVTDADEALTADAVVVAVGGWAPGFLPAVVSGLPPMRVTQEQPVHFPVPDALDWPSFIHHPGAGWNMPGGLYGLGSADGVKIGLHGVGQVVDPDHRDRTPDPAAVDRLRAYAQEWLPGVAGTEPVPLTCLYTTTPDEDFVIDRQGPVTVLAGFSGHGFKFGPAIGELAADLVEGRPGTARFALGRPAPAR
;
A
#
# COMPACT_ATOMS: atom_id res chain seq x y z
N MET A 1 -11.87 -18.41 4.42
CA MET A 1 -10.59 -18.93 3.90
C MET A 1 -9.54 -17.84 4.06
N ARG A 2 -8.78 -17.94 5.14
CA ARG A 2 -7.59 -17.14 5.44
C ARG A 2 -6.39 -18.06 5.30
N VAL A 3 -5.33 -17.62 4.62
CA VAL A 3 -4.06 -18.35 4.61
C VAL A 3 -3.39 -18.19 5.97
N THR A 4 -3.00 -19.29 6.60
CA THR A 4 -2.35 -19.34 7.91
C THR A 4 -0.86 -19.64 7.78
N GLU A 5 -0.45 -20.36 6.73
CA GLU A 5 0.93 -20.79 6.55
C GLU A 5 1.29 -20.99 5.08
N ILE A 6 2.57 -20.76 4.73
CA ILE A 6 3.17 -21.15 3.46
C ILE A 6 4.42 -21.98 3.74
N ARG A 7 4.45 -23.22 3.26
CA ARG A 7 5.56 -24.17 3.42
C ARG A 7 6.27 -24.40 2.09
N HIS A 8 7.60 -24.34 2.08
CA HIS A 8 8.41 -24.69 0.91
C HIS A 8 9.83 -25.11 1.29
N THR A 9 10.51 -25.83 0.38
CA THR A 9 11.92 -26.23 0.56
C THR A 9 12.92 -25.12 0.22
N GLY A 10 12.43 -23.98 -0.30
CA GLY A 10 13.26 -22.83 -0.73
C GLY A 10 14.00 -23.06 -2.06
N ARG A 11 13.88 -24.25 -2.65
CA ARG A 11 14.48 -24.59 -3.94
C ARG A 11 13.57 -24.18 -5.09
N THR A 12 14.15 -23.60 -6.15
CA THR A 12 13.43 -23.38 -7.41
C THR A 12 12.94 -24.72 -7.96
N GLY A 13 11.67 -24.80 -8.34
CA GLY A 13 11.00 -26.05 -8.76
C GLY A 13 10.62 -26.99 -7.61
N GLY A 14 10.82 -26.59 -6.34
CA GLY A 14 10.57 -27.41 -5.16
C GLY A 14 9.11 -27.43 -4.66
N GLY A 15 8.17 -26.85 -5.41
CA GLY A 15 6.76 -26.72 -5.04
C GLY A 15 6.52 -25.88 -3.78
N VAL A 16 5.27 -25.46 -3.58
CA VAL A 16 4.82 -24.74 -2.39
C VAL A 16 3.50 -25.32 -1.89
N THR A 17 3.33 -25.38 -0.57
CA THR A 17 2.07 -25.75 0.08
C THR A 17 1.52 -24.56 0.85
N VAL A 18 0.28 -24.19 0.60
CA VAL A 18 -0.46 -23.11 1.26
C VAL A 18 -1.49 -23.74 2.19
N VAL A 19 -1.44 -23.42 3.48
CA VAL A 19 -2.39 -23.92 4.49
C VAL A 19 -3.38 -22.83 4.86
N THR A 20 -4.64 -23.20 5.03
CA THR A 20 -5.73 -22.28 5.39
C THR A 20 -6.19 -22.44 6.83
N ASP A 21 -7.02 -21.50 7.28
CA ASP A 21 -7.76 -21.54 8.55
C ASP A 21 -8.76 -22.71 8.65
N ALA A 22 -9.10 -23.34 7.53
CA ALA A 22 -9.91 -24.55 7.47
C ALA A 22 -9.07 -25.84 7.45
N ASP A 23 -7.75 -25.74 7.67
CA ASP A 23 -6.78 -26.84 7.61
C ASP A 23 -6.70 -27.51 6.22
N GLU A 24 -7.16 -26.81 5.18
CA GLU A 24 -6.98 -27.21 3.78
C GLU A 24 -5.55 -26.90 3.33
N ALA A 25 -4.92 -27.87 2.65
CA ALA A 25 -3.60 -27.73 2.06
C ALA A 25 -3.68 -27.69 0.53
N LEU A 26 -3.29 -26.56 -0.05
CA LEU A 26 -3.21 -26.37 -1.49
C LEU A 26 -1.75 -26.46 -1.96
N THR A 27 -1.50 -27.26 -2.99
CA THR A 27 -0.18 -27.40 -3.59
C THR A 27 -0.10 -26.67 -4.94
N ALA A 28 1.03 -26.03 -5.20
CA ALA A 28 1.31 -25.35 -6.47
C ALA A 28 2.81 -25.35 -6.77
N ASP A 29 3.18 -25.06 -8.01
CA ASP A 29 4.59 -24.90 -8.39
C ASP A 29 5.19 -23.58 -7.88
N ALA A 30 4.36 -22.55 -7.74
CA ALA A 30 4.73 -21.22 -7.25
C ALA A 30 3.55 -20.53 -6.54
N VAL A 31 3.86 -19.54 -5.69
CA VAL A 31 2.87 -18.67 -5.03
C VAL A 31 3.31 -17.21 -5.12
N VAL A 32 2.35 -16.32 -5.35
CA VAL A 32 2.53 -14.86 -5.23
C VAL A 32 1.90 -14.40 -3.92
N VAL A 33 2.68 -13.76 -3.05
CA VAL A 33 2.23 -13.27 -1.74
C VAL A 33 2.13 -11.75 -1.78
N ALA A 34 0.89 -11.25 -1.86
CA ALA A 34 0.55 -9.83 -2.01
C ALA A 34 -0.38 -9.35 -0.88
N VAL A 35 0.02 -9.58 0.37
CA VAL A 35 -0.86 -9.45 1.56
C VAL A 35 -0.95 -8.03 2.15
N GLY A 36 -0.43 -7.00 1.46
CA GLY A 36 -0.59 -5.60 1.86
C GLY A 36 -0.22 -5.31 3.33
N GLY A 37 -1.16 -4.76 4.09
CA GLY A 37 -1.02 -4.42 5.52
C GLY A 37 -0.52 -5.54 6.42
N TRP A 38 -0.75 -6.80 6.05
CA TRP A 38 -0.34 -7.96 6.83
C TRP A 38 1.09 -8.44 6.53
N ALA A 39 1.76 -7.84 5.54
CA ALA A 39 3.11 -8.20 5.13
C ALA A 39 4.13 -8.27 6.29
N PRO A 40 4.20 -7.29 7.23
CA PRO A 40 5.20 -7.33 8.29
C PRO A 40 5.00 -8.47 9.30
N GLY A 41 3.76 -8.93 9.49
CA GLY A 41 3.44 -10.04 10.39
C GLY A 41 3.49 -11.41 9.72
N PHE A 42 3.26 -11.47 8.40
CA PHE A 42 3.13 -12.73 7.66
C PHE A 42 4.42 -13.16 6.94
N LEU A 43 5.06 -12.23 6.21
CA LEU A 43 6.19 -12.56 5.33
C LEU A 43 7.48 -13.00 6.03
N PRO A 44 7.82 -12.59 7.27
CA PRO A 44 9.04 -13.05 7.94
C PRO A 44 9.12 -14.56 8.15
N ALA A 45 7.98 -15.26 8.17
CA ALA A 45 7.92 -16.72 8.26
C ALA A 45 8.09 -17.40 6.88
N VAL A 46 8.02 -16.64 5.78
CA VAL A 46 7.99 -17.17 4.41
C VAL A 46 9.28 -16.85 3.65
N VAL A 47 9.82 -15.64 3.78
CA VAL A 47 11.02 -15.22 3.06
C VAL A 47 12.02 -14.51 3.97
N SER A 48 13.27 -14.42 3.53
CA SER A 48 14.36 -13.71 4.22
C SER A 48 14.69 -12.38 3.53
N GLY A 49 15.34 -11.47 4.24
CA GLY A 49 15.83 -10.20 3.66
C GLY A 49 14.77 -9.10 3.52
N LEU A 50 13.64 -9.21 4.22
CA LEU A 50 12.64 -8.13 4.25
C LEU A 50 13.18 -6.91 5.02
N PRO A 51 13.00 -5.68 4.49
CA PRO A 51 13.19 -4.48 5.29
C PRO A 51 12.10 -4.37 6.36
N PRO A 52 12.35 -3.66 7.49
CA PRO A 52 11.30 -3.39 8.47
C PRO A 52 10.21 -2.52 7.83
N MET A 53 8.95 -2.90 8.01
CA MET A 53 7.81 -2.19 7.42
C MET A 53 6.90 -1.64 8.50
N ARG A 54 6.39 -0.42 8.30
CA ARG A 54 5.44 0.25 9.18
C ARG A 54 4.07 0.26 8.53
N VAL A 55 3.03 -0.16 9.27
CA VAL A 55 1.64 -0.11 8.81
C VAL A 55 0.98 1.11 9.42
N THR A 56 0.45 1.99 8.59
CA THR A 56 -0.24 3.20 9.05
C THR A 56 -1.67 3.25 8.54
N GLN A 57 -2.58 3.78 9.35
CA GLN A 57 -3.95 4.04 8.95
C GLN A 57 -4.10 5.45 8.39
N GLU A 58 -4.30 5.53 7.08
CA GLU A 58 -4.49 6.79 6.36
C GLU A 58 -5.98 7.15 6.29
N GLN A 59 -6.24 8.46 6.25
CA GLN A 59 -7.57 9.05 6.45
C GLN A 59 -7.94 10.03 5.32
N PRO A 60 -8.10 9.57 4.05
CA PRO A 60 -8.56 10.44 2.97
C PRO A 60 -10.06 10.77 3.07
N VAL A 61 -10.48 11.79 2.33
CA VAL A 61 -11.90 12.13 2.11
C VAL A 61 -12.20 12.23 0.61
N HIS A 62 -13.46 12.02 0.25
CA HIS A 62 -14.00 12.37 -1.07
C HIS A 62 -14.97 13.54 -0.92
N PHE A 63 -14.94 14.49 -1.85
CA PHE A 63 -15.96 15.53 -1.98
C PHE A 63 -16.87 15.16 -3.16
N PRO A 64 -18.13 14.73 -2.90
CA PRO A 64 -19.04 14.31 -3.96
C PRO A 64 -19.53 15.53 -4.75
N VAL A 65 -18.87 15.83 -5.87
CA VAL A 65 -19.25 16.90 -6.80
C VAL A 65 -19.47 16.33 -8.20
N PRO A 66 -20.32 16.97 -9.03
CA PRO A 66 -20.41 16.65 -10.45
C PRO A 66 -19.05 16.79 -11.14
N ASP A 67 -18.86 16.05 -12.23
CA ASP A 67 -17.68 16.16 -13.11
C ASP A 67 -16.34 15.95 -12.37
N ALA A 68 -16.36 15.21 -11.26
CA ALA A 68 -15.16 14.98 -10.46
C ALA A 68 -14.02 14.33 -11.25
N LEU A 69 -14.31 13.54 -12.28
CA LEU A 69 -13.30 12.92 -13.15
C LEU A 69 -12.55 13.92 -14.04
N ASP A 70 -13.07 15.12 -14.24
CA ASP A 70 -12.38 16.19 -14.98
C ASP A 70 -11.34 16.92 -14.11
N TRP A 71 -11.33 16.66 -12.80
CA TRP A 71 -10.33 17.23 -11.90
C TRP A 71 -8.93 16.63 -12.16
N PRO A 72 -7.89 17.46 -12.19
CA PRO A 72 -6.52 16.96 -12.32
C PRO A 72 -6.11 16.18 -11.07
N SER A 73 -5.15 15.28 -11.24
CA SER A 73 -4.37 14.79 -10.10
C SER A 73 -3.33 15.84 -9.71
N PHE A 74 -3.17 16.09 -8.42
CA PHE A 74 -2.24 17.09 -7.90
C PHE A 74 -1.58 16.65 -6.59
N ILE A 75 -0.42 17.25 -6.30
CA ILE A 75 0.31 17.09 -5.04
C ILE A 75 0.62 18.48 -4.50
N HIS A 76 0.34 18.70 -3.21
CA HIS A 76 0.78 19.89 -2.50
C HIS A 76 1.92 19.50 -1.57
N HIS A 77 3.14 19.91 -1.93
CA HIS A 77 4.35 19.60 -1.17
C HIS A 77 4.46 20.46 0.11
N PRO A 78 4.99 19.90 1.22
CA PRO A 78 5.30 20.69 2.40
C PRO A 78 6.18 21.90 2.07
N GLY A 79 5.87 23.06 2.65
CA GLY A 79 6.64 24.30 2.43
C GLY A 79 6.18 25.15 1.25
N ALA A 80 5.21 24.71 0.44
CA ALA A 80 4.63 25.49 -0.65
C ALA A 80 3.49 26.44 -0.19
N GLY A 81 3.68 27.13 0.94
CA GLY A 81 2.66 28.03 1.52
C GLY A 81 1.66 27.34 2.46
N TRP A 82 1.83 26.04 2.69
CA TRP A 82 1.03 25.26 3.63
C TRP A 82 1.94 24.45 4.56
N ASN A 83 1.69 24.54 5.87
CA ASN A 83 2.50 23.91 6.92
C ASN A 83 1.70 22.81 7.63
N MET A 84 1.74 21.61 7.06
CA MET A 84 1.08 20.42 7.58
C MET A 84 2.06 19.26 7.80
N PRO A 85 1.69 18.26 8.62
CA PRO A 85 2.59 17.17 8.98
C PRO A 85 3.05 16.28 7.82
N GLY A 86 2.48 16.44 6.62
CA GLY A 86 2.88 15.72 5.41
C GLY A 86 2.35 16.42 4.16
N GLY A 87 2.80 15.95 2.99
CA GLY A 87 2.26 16.40 1.71
C GLY A 87 0.82 15.94 1.52
N LEU A 88 0.06 16.63 0.67
CA LEU A 88 -1.28 16.22 0.28
C LEU A 88 -1.27 15.73 -1.16
N TYR A 89 -2.09 14.72 -1.44
CA TYR A 89 -2.46 14.32 -2.78
C TYR A 89 -3.95 14.60 -3.02
N GLY A 90 -4.29 14.88 -4.26
CA GLY A 90 -5.67 14.98 -4.71
C GLY A 90 -5.86 14.42 -6.11
N LEU A 91 -7.05 13.88 -6.39
CA LEU A 91 -7.44 13.41 -7.71
C LEU A 91 -8.97 13.34 -7.86
N GLY A 92 -9.46 13.38 -9.09
CA GLY A 92 -10.82 12.99 -9.43
C GLY A 92 -11.06 11.49 -9.29
N SER A 93 -12.22 11.08 -8.78
CA SER A 93 -12.68 9.69 -8.79
C SER A 93 -14.19 9.62 -9.08
N ALA A 94 -14.70 8.40 -9.29
CA ALA A 94 -16.13 8.16 -9.45
C ALA A 94 -16.95 8.54 -8.21
N ASP A 95 -16.31 8.61 -7.03
CA ASP A 95 -16.93 8.96 -5.75
C ASP A 95 -16.80 10.46 -5.42
N GLY A 96 -16.15 11.24 -6.29
CA GLY A 96 -15.89 12.66 -6.08
C GLY A 96 -14.41 13.01 -6.13
N VAL A 97 -14.07 14.25 -5.77
CA VAL A 97 -12.66 14.66 -5.67
C VAL A 97 -12.09 14.10 -4.37
N LYS A 98 -11.15 13.18 -4.49
CA LYS A 98 -10.44 12.58 -3.36
C LYS A 98 -9.27 13.46 -2.97
N ILE A 99 -9.10 13.72 -1.67
CA ILE A 99 -7.85 14.25 -1.12
C ILE A 99 -7.41 13.48 0.12
N GLY A 100 -6.12 13.52 0.43
CA GLY A 100 -5.58 12.94 1.66
C GLY A 100 -4.18 13.45 1.97
N LEU A 101 -3.85 13.47 3.26
CA LEU A 101 -2.47 13.68 3.71
C LEU A 101 -1.68 12.37 3.55
N HIS A 102 -0.44 12.47 3.08
CA HIS A 102 0.40 11.33 2.77
C HIS A 102 1.25 10.92 3.99
N GLY A 103 1.04 9.69 4.48
CA GLY A 103 1.95 9.03 5.44
C GLY A 103 1.88 9.58 6.86
N VAL A 104 0.83 10.33 7.20
CA VAL A 104 0.64 10.94 8.52
C VAL A 104 -0.22 10.08 9.46
N GLY A 105 -0.71 8.94 8.96
CA GLY A 105 -1.49 7.99 9.71
C GLY A 105 -0.80 7.45 10.96
N GLN A 106 -1.60 7.13 11.97
CA GLN A 106 -1.14 6.41 13.15
C GLN A 106 -0.69 4.99 12.81
N VAL A 107 0.27 4.46 13.55
CA VAL A 107 0.69 3.06 13.42
C VAL A 107 -0.41 2.15 13.96
N VAL A 108 -0.79 1.13 13.20
CA VAL A 108 -1.85 0.20 13.59
C VAL A 108 -1.46 -1.25 13.31
N ASP A 109 -2.06 -2.15 14.07
CA ASP A 109 -2.20 -3.55 13.67
C ASP A 109 -3.36 -3.64 12.64
N PRO A 110 -3.14 -4.20 11.43
CA PRO A 110 -4.18 -4.30 10.42
C PRO A 110 -5.41 -5.11 10.85
N ASP A 111 -5.26 -6.08 11.77
CA ASP A 111 -6.34 -6.92 12.29
C ASP A 111 -7.15 -6.21 13.41
N HIS A 112 -6.54 -5.26 14.13
CA HIS A 112 -7.12 -4.66 15.34
C HIS A 112 -7.37 -3.14 15.25
N ARG A 113 -7.28 -2.54 14.06
CA ARG A 113 -7.46 -1.09 13.89
C ARG A 113 -8.92 -0.64 14.03
N ASP A 114 -9.12 0.53 14.62
CA ASP A 114 -10.41 1.23 14.60
C ASP A 114 -10.66 1.79 13.20
N ARG A 115 -11.77 1.41 12.57
CA ARG A 115 -12.13 1.84 11.22
C ARG A 115 -12.95 3.13 11.21
N THR A 116 -13.28 3.67 12.37
CA THR A 116 -13.95 4.96 12.52
C THR A 116 -13.03 6.06 12.02
N PRO A 117 -13.48 6.92 11.09
CA PRO A 117 -12.69 8.05 10.66
C PRO A 117 -12.40 9.02 11.81
N ASP A 118 -11.20 9.57 11.85
CA ASP A 118 -10.81 10.58 12.84
C ASP A 118 -11.43 11.94 12.47
N PRO A 119 -12.37 12.49 13.27
CA PRO A 119 -12.98 13.79 12.97
C PRO A 119 -11.95 14.91 12.79
N ALA A 120 -10.85 14.89 13.55
CA ALA A 120 -9.80 15.90 13.43
C ALA A 120 -9.04 15.78 12.10
N ALA A 121 -8.91 14.57 11.54
CA ALA A 121 -8.32 14.38 10.21
C ALA A 121 -9.26 14.90 9.12
N VAL A 122 -10.56 14.65 9.25
CA VAL A 122 -11.59 15.14 8.32
C VAL A 122 -11.64 16.66 8.31
N ASP A 123 -11.65 17.29 9.49
CA ASP A 123 -11.70 18.75 9.62
C ASP A 123 -10.48 19.44 9.01
N ARG A 124 -9.29 18.83 9.12
CA ARG A 124 -8.07 19.33 8.45
C ARG A 124 -8.22 19.31 6.92
N LEU A 125 -8.75 18.22 6.36
CA LEU A 125 -8.94 18.10 4.92
C LEU A 125 -10.06 19.01 4.41
N ARG A 126 -11.12 19.21 5.21
CA ARG A 126 -12.16 20.20 4.94
C ARG A 126 -11.58 21.62 4.89
N ALA A 127 -10.78 22.00 5.89
CA ALA A 127 -10.15 23.31 5.95
C ALA A 127 -9.23 23.55 4.74
N TYR A 128 -8.45 22.53 4.36
CA TYR A 128 -7.62 22.59 3.15
C TYR A 128 -8.47 22.83 1.89
N ALA A 129 -9.56 22.09 1.72
CA ALA A 129 -10.43 22.22 0.56
C ALA A 129 -11.09 23.61 0.48
N GLN A 130 -11.47 24.19 1.61
CA GLN A 130 -12.03 25.55 1.67
C GLN A 130 -11.05 26.62 1.19
N GLU A 131 -9.76 26.47 1.51
CA GLU A 131 -8.73 27.44 1.15
C GLU A 131 -8.22 27.25 -0.29
N TRP A 132 -7.96 26.01 -0.69
CA TRP A 132 -7.20 25.71 -1.91
C TRP A 132 -8.04 25.15 -3.06
N LEU A 133 -9.23 24.62 -2.79
CA LEU A 133 -10.05 23.89 -3.76
C LEU A 133 -11.46 24.48 -3.85
N PRO A 134 -11.62 25.71 -4.39
CA PRO A 134 -12.91 26.41 -4.41
C PRO A 134 -14.02 25.61 -5.12
N GLY A 135 -13.67 24.75 -6.09
CA GLY A 135 -14.64 23.91 -6.80
C GLY A 135 -15.26 22.78 -5.97
N VAL A 136 -14.74 22.49 -4.78
CA VAL A 136 -15.37 21.57 -3.80
C VAL A 136 -15.71 22.26 -2.48
N ALA A 137 -15.38 23.54 -2.35
CA ALA A 137 -15.64 24.29 -1.13
C ALA A 137 -17.14 24.30 -0.81
N GLY A 138 -17.49 23.96 0.43
CA GLY A 138 -18.89 23.83 0.87
C GLY A 138 -19.53 22.45 0.62
N THR A 139 -18.82 21.53 -0.05
CA THR A 139 -19.26 20.13 -0.15
C THR A 139 -18.91 19.38 1.13
N GLU A 140 -19.85 18.58 1.64
CA GLU A 140 -19.60 17.72 2.80
C GLU A 140 -18.66 16.56 2.41
N PRO A 141 -17.48 16.42 3.05
CA PRO A 141 -16.57 15.33 2.76
C PRO A 141 -17.13 13.98 3.24
N VAL A 142 -16.96 12.95 2.43
CA VAL A 142 -17.20 11.56 2.79
C VAL A 142 -15.85 10.94 3.19
N PRO A 143 -15.63 10.66 4.49
CA PRO A 143 -14.36 10.16 4.96
C PRO A 143 -14.19 8.65 4.74
N LEU A 144 -12.94 8.20 4.63
CA LEU A 144 -12.59 6.80 4.44
C LEU A 144 -11.32 6.47 5.22
N THR A 145 -11.14 5.19 5.59
CA THR A 145 -9.91 4.71 6.22
C THR A 145 -9.24 3.64 5.36
N CYS A 146 -7.93 3.77 5.15
CA CYS A 146 -7.14 2.78 4.42
C CYS A 146 -5.80 2.52 5.11
N LEU A 147 -5.00 1.62 4.54
CA LEU A 147 -3.70 1.23 5.11
C LEU A 147 -2.58 1.52 4.12
N TYR A 148 -1.48 2.06 4.63
CA TYR A 148 -0.18 1.98 3.98
C TYR A 148 0.69 0.92 4.64
N THR A 149 1.63 0.38 3.88
CA THR A 149 2.70 -0.49 4.38
C THR A 149 3.99 0.04 3.79
N THR A 150 4.76 0.71 4.63
CA THR A 150 5.85 1.59 4.21
C THR A 150 7.19 1.00 4.62
N THR A 151 8.09 0.84 3.65
CA THR A 151 9.50 0.51 3.88
C THR A 151 10.27 1.77 4.29
N PRO A 152 11.48 1.64 4.89
CA PRO A 152 12.24 2.80 5.36
C PRO A 152 12.76 3.70 4.23
N ASP A 153 12.86 3.14 3.03
CA ASP A 153 13.30 3.80 1.80
C ASP A 153 12.14 4.21 0.88
N GLU A 154 10.91 3.92 1.29
CA GLU A 154 9.68 4.13 0.54
C GLU A 154 9.61 3.40 -0.83
N ASP A 155 10.58 2.53 -1.13
CA ASP A 155 10.62 1.69 -2.33
C ASP A 155 9.91 0.34 -2.12
N PHE A 156 9.41 -0.24 -3.20
CA PHE A 156 8.65 -1.50 -3.15
C PHE A 156 9.54 -2.70 -2.82
N VAL A 157 8.94 -3.78 -2.34
CA VAL A 157 9.56 -5.12 -2.29
C VAL A 157 8.87 -6.00 -3.31
N ILE A 158 9.57 -6.27 -4.41
CA ILE A 158 9.09 -7.09 -5.53
C ILE A 158 10.24 -8.02 -5.93
N ASP A 159 10.19 -9.24 -5.43
CA ASP A 159 11.27 -10.22 -5.63
C ASP A 159 10.78 -11.66 -5.45
N ARG A 160 11.66 -12.61 -5.73
CA ARG A 160 11.39 -14.04 -5.63
C ARG A 160 12.47 -14.79 -4.85
N GLN A 161 12.04 -15.66 -3.94
CA GLN A 161 12.87 -16.63 -3.24
C GLN A 161 12.29 -18.04 -3.42
N GLY A 162 13.02 -18.91 -4.13
CA GLY A 162 12.54 -20.27 -4.42
C GLY A 162 11.21 -20.27 -5.20
N PRO A 163 10.13 -20.90 -4.71
CA PRO A 163 8.81 -20.87 -5.35
C PRO A 163 7.93 -19.68 -4.92
N VAL A 164 8.43 -18.75 -4.10
CA VAL A 164 7.64 -17.64 -3.54
C VAL A 164 8.04 -16.32 -4.19
N THR A 165 7.08 -15.64 -4.83
CA THR A 165 7.18 -14.25 -5.26
C THR A 165 6.48 -13.35 -4.24
N VAL A 166 7.12 -12.27 -3.81
CA VAL A 166 6.59 -11.33 -2.81
C VAL A 166 6.32 -9.98 -3.45
N LEU A 167 5.15 -9.42 -3.15
CA LEU A 167 4.71 -8.08 -3.55
C LEU A 167 4.30 -7.30 -2.29
N ALA A 168 5.17 -6.43 -1.77
CA ALA A 168 4.97 -5.77 -0.48
C ALA A 168 5.60 -4.37 -0.42
N GLY A 169 5.34 -3.66 0.68
CA GLY A 169 6.04 -2.41 0.98
C GLY A 169 5.73 -1.27 -0.01
N PHE A 170 4.50 -1.18 -0.50
CA PHE A 170 4.12 -0.22 -1.55
C PHE A 170 4.08 1.25 -1.12
N SER A 171 4.34 1.53 0.17
CA SER A 171 4.62 2.87 0.72
C SER A 171 3.59 3.94 0.35
N GLY A 172 2.34 3.52 0.17
CA GLY A 172 1.23 4.41 -0.16
C GLY A 172 1.20 4.95 -1.59
N HIS A 173 2.04 4.44 -2.49
CA HIS A 173 2.13 4.95 -3.86
C HIS A 173 2.17 3.87 -4.96
N GLY A 174 2.01 2.59 -4.59
CA GLY A 174 2.05 1.44 -5.52
C GLY A 174 0.88 1.30 -6.48
N PHE A 175 -0.32 1.80 -6.15
CA PHE A 175 -1.55 1.50 -6.92
C PHE A 175 -1.45 1.87 -8.41
N LYS A 176 -0.84 3.02 -8.73
CA LYS A 176 -0.67 3.50 -10.12
C LYS A 176 0.17 2.57 -10.99
N PHE A 177 0.96 1.68 -10.37
CA PHE A 177 1.84 0.73 -11.05
C PHE A 177 1.23 -0.67 -11.14
N GLY A 178 -0.02 -0.87 -10.69
CA GLY A 178 -0.66 -2.19 -10.60
C GLY A 178 -0.49 -3.08 -11.83
N PRO A 179 -0.79 -2.59 -13.05
CA PRO A 179 -0.57 -3.36 -14.28
C PRO A 179 0.89 -3.82 -14.47
N ALA A 180 1.85 -2.89 -14.32
CA ALA A 180 3.28 -3.19 -14.47
C ALA A 180 3.81 -4.12 -13.35
N ILE A 181 3.28 -3.99 -12.13
CA ILE A 181 3.60 -4.89 -11.02
C ILE A 181 3.09 -6.30 -11.32
N GLY A 182 1.91 -6.44 -11.93
CA GLY A 182 1.36 -7.73 -12.35
C GLY A 182 2.22 -8.42 -13.39
N GLU A 183 2.69 -7.68 -14.40
CA GLU A 183 3.64 -8.18 -15.40
C GLU A 183 4.96 -8.61 -14.75
N LEU A 184 5.54 -7.76 -13.91
CA LEU A 184 6.77 -8.09 -13.19
C LEU A 184 6.60 -9.33 -12.28
N ALA A 185 5.44 -9.50 -11.65
CA ALA A 185 5.15 -10.69 -10.86
C ALA A 185 5.09 -11.95 -11.73
N ALA A 186 4.47 -11.88 -12.91
CA ALA A 186 4.44 -12.99 -13.87
C ALA A 186 5.85 -13.36 -14.35
N ASP A 187 6.66 -12.36 -14.70
CA ASP A 187 8.08 -12.53 -15.06
C ASP A 187 8.85 -13.28 -13.98
N LEU A 188 8.71 -12.84 -12.72
CA LEU A 188 9.33 -13.49 -11.57
C LEU A 188 8.82 -14.93 -11.41
N VAL A 189 7.51 -15.19 -11.58
CA VAL A 189 6.91 -16.53 -11.53
C VAL A 189 7.50 -17.47 -12.60
N GLU A 190 7.90 -16.94 -13.74
CA GLU A 190 8.55 -17.69 -14.83
C GLU A 190 10.08 -17.81 -14.66
N GLY A 191 10.65 -17.22 -13.60
CA GLY A 191 12.08 -17.25 -13.32
C GLY A 191 12.90 -16.22 -14.12
N ARG A 192 12.24 -15.22 -14.71
CA ARG A 192 12.91 -14.06 -15.31
C ARG A 192 13.47 -13.16 -14.20
N PRO A 193 14.58 -12.42 -14.47
CA PRO A 193 15.21 -11.59 -13.45
C PRO A 193 14.30 -10.43 -13.02
N GLY A 194 14.28 -10.17 -11.71
CA GLY A 194 13.64 -8.98 -11.14
C GLY A 194 14.49 -7.72 -11.26
N THR A 195 14.12 -6.70 -10.50
CA THR A 195 14.85 -5.42 -10.43
C THR A 195 15.59 -5.28 -9.11
N ALA A 196 16.89 -4.96 -9.18
CA ALA A 196 17.74 -4.78 -8.00
C ALA A 196 17.21 -3.72 -7.03
N ARG A 197 16.47 -2.72 -7.53
CA ARG A 197 15.88 -1.66 -6.70
C ARG A 197 14.81 -2.19 -5.74
N PHE A 198 14.07 -3.23 -6.13
CA PHE A 198 12.97 -3.79 -5.32
C PHE A 198 13.31 -5.15 -4.70
N ALA A 199 14.56 -5.60 -4.84
CA ALA A 199 15.02 -6.88 -4.35
C ALA A 199 14.93 -7.00 -2.82
N LEU A 200 14.75 -8.23 -2.35
CA LEU A 200 14.96 -8.62 -0.96
C LEU A 200 16.45 -8.46 -0.63
N GLY A 201 16.75 -8.06 0.61
CA GLY A 201 18.12 -7.87 1.08
C GLY A 201 18.86 -6.69 0.45
N ARG A 202 18.17 -5.81 -0.30
CA ARG A 202 18.78 -4.59 -0.85
C ARG A 202 19.37 -3.71 0.28
N PRO A 203 20.47 -2.99 0.01
CA PRO A 203 21.03 -2.06 0.98
C PRO A 203 20.03 -0.98 1.38
N ALA A 204 20.03 -0.58 2.65
CA ALA A 204 19.32 0.62 3.06
C ALA A 204 19.91 1.85 2.32
N PRO A 205 19.09 2.84 1.96
CA PRO A 205 19.61 4.07 1.37
C PRO A 205 20.63 4.72 2.30
N ALA A 206 21.71 5.23 1.72
CA ALA A 206 22.57 6.16 2.45
C ALA A 206 21.75 7.43 2.75
N ARG A 207 21.57 7.73 4.03
CA ARG A 207 20.91 8.95 4.48
C ARG A 207 21.83 10.16 4.34
#